data_AF-A0A955F205-F1
#
_entry.id   AF-A0A955F205-F1
#
_cell.length_a   1.000
_cell.length_b   1.000
_cell.length_c   1.000
_cell.angle_alpha   90.00
_cell.angle_beta   90.00
_cell.angle_gamma   90.00
#
_symmetry.space_group_name_H-M   'P 1'
#
loop_
_entity.id
_entity.type
_entity.pdbx_description
1 polymer ?
#
loop_
_entity_poly.entity_id
_entity_poly.type
_entity_poly.pdbx_seq_one_letter_code
_entity_poly.pdbx_strand_id
1 'polypeptide(L)'
;FTVYLDSSAVVSIQRDGKDVVSQLGLGVFGQGRFRSLNRDYVPSEESRTKTRSESRGTFLATGSFEGGDYSLVAETTERGLKIAGQIASQDAAIRLGLAIDPTLGLVTVADGVAQRHLEDFEREGVTELVLGSGYRGMRIAFSEPTPVALLTDGGLSRVLLPLVAEGAERGFELQIQLDFAAEAGELTDLNTRASRAQVVDQNFGEAMRLYEEIVNRFSFRQDIADRAAEQLEVLRKAGEAKAELLSARADEMIFFKTFRTELSGLQRDVEQVATRYEGTTIAESLHQILDRARSAWEALAADERMELARNHLLRGQDLMRPGHVSPEAARAFFLSVQDLAPEGSELHDAAKSELARVASILGAN
;
A
#
# COMPACT_ATOMS: atom_id res chain seq x y z
N PHE A 1 3.21 -18.64 -22.35
CA PHE A 1 4.49 -18.44 -21.62
C PHE A 1 5.33 -19.69 -21.76
N THR A 2 6.65 -19.55 -21.69
CA THR A 2 7.59 -20.66 -21.90
C THR A 2 8.56 -20.73 -20.74
N VAL A 3 8.61 -21.89 -20.10
CA VAL A 3 9.48 -22.20 -18.97
C VAL A 3 10.67 -23.00 -19.49
N TYR A 4 11.89 -22.57 -19.18
CA TYR A 4 13.14 -23.23 -19.55
C TYR A 4 13.80 -23.82 -18.30
N LEU A 5 14.21 -25.08 -18.37
CA LEU A 5 15.09 -25.72 -17.39
C LEU A 5 16.49 -25.79 -18.00
N ASP A 6 17.48 -25.35 -17.23
CA ASP A 6 18.83 -24.91 -17.64
C ASP A 6 19.65 -25.90 -18.51
N SER A 7 19.19 -27.14 -18.73
CA SER A 7 19.88 -28.06 -19.64
C SER A 7 19.03 -29.20 -20.20
N SER A 8 17.82 -28.91 -20.72
CA SER A 8 17.08 -29.65 -21.77
C SER A 8 15.61 -30.04 -21.50
N ALA A 9 14.84 -29.21 -20.79
CA ALA A 9 13.38 -29.31 -20.81
C ALA A 9 12.73 -27.92 -20.88
N VAL A 10 11.70 -27.79 -21.72
CA VAL A 10 10.94 -26.58 -21.98
C VAL A 10 9.47 -26.87 -21.75
N VAL A 11 8.83 -26.27 -20.75
CA VAL A 11 7.37 -26.35 -20.57
C VAL A 11 6.76 -25.08 -21.13
N SER A 12 6.07 -25.16 -22.28
CA SER A 12 5.26 -24.06 -22.79
C SER A 12 3.82 -24.22 -22.34
N ILE A 13 3.27 -23.17 -21.76
CA ILE A 13 1.84 -23.09 -21.44
C ILE A 13 1.25 -22.07 -22.42
N GLN A 14 0.39 -22.55 -23.30
CA GLN A 14 -0.30 -21.72 -24.28
C GLN A 14 -1.76 -21.53 -23.85
N ARG A 15 -2.18 -20.26 -23.77
CA ARG A 15 -3.54 -19.86 -23.43
C ARG A 15 -4.27 -19.54 -24.73
N ASP A 16 -5.05 -20.48 -25.26
CA ASP A 16 -5.90 -20.19 -26.42
C ASP A 16 -7.14 -19.38 -25.99
N GLY A 17 -7.34 -18.27 -26.70
CA GLY A 17 -8.06 -17.10 -26.22
C GLY A 17 -9.60 -17.16 -26.23
N LYS A 18 -10.24 -18.32 -26.04
CA LYS A 18 -11.72 -18.35 -25.97
C LYS A 18 -12.36 -19.16 -24.83
N ASP A 19 -11.72 -20.20 -24.31
CA ASP A 19 -12.30 -21.02 -23.22
C ASP A 19 -11.28 -21.25 -22.11
N VAL A 20 -11.16 -20.27 -21.20
CA VAL A 20 -10.03 -20.13 -20.25
C VAL A 20 -9.86 -21.31 -19.28
N VAL A 21 -10.91 -22.10 -19.02
CA VAL A 21 -10.84 -23.25 -18.09
C VAL A 21 -10.72 -24.61 -18.82
N SER A 22 -11.09 -24.71 -20.10
CA SER A 22 -11.16 -26.01 -20.80
C SER A 22 -10.06 -26.25 -21.83
N GLN A 23 -9.19 -25.27 -22.09
CA GLN A 23 -8.21 -25.27 -23.17
C GLN A 23 -6.81 -24.75 -22.76
N LEU A 24 -6.36 -25.00 -21.52
CA LEU A 24 -4.94 -24.83 -21.20
C LEU A 24 -4.13 -25.90 -21.95
N GLY A 25 -3.51 -25.51 -23.06
CA GLY A 25 -2.57 -26.35 -23.80
C GLY A 25 -1.23 -26.38 -23.08
N LEU A 26 -0.93 -27.51 -22.43
CA LEU A 26 0.37 -27.79 -21.84
C LEU A 26 1.24 -28.50 -22.87
N GLY A 27 2.29 -27.85 -23.37
CA GLY A 27 3.29 -28.48 -24.23
C GLY A 27 4.60 -28.60 -23.47
N VAL A 28 5.02 -29.82 -23.11
CA VAL A 28 6.35 -30.07 -22.55
C VAL A 28 7.26 -30.60 -23.65
N PHE A 29 8.35 -29.90 -23.88
CA PHE A 29 9.43 -30.28 -24.77
C PHE A 29 10.64 -30.65 -23.93
N GLY A 30 11.43 -31.60 -24.39
CA GLY A 30 12.73 -31.88 -23.80
C GLY A 30 13.72 -32.28 -24.88
N GLN A 31 14.99 -31.97 -24.67
CA GLN A 31 16.10 -32.50 -25.45
C GLN A 31 16.79 -33.60 -24.64
N GLY A 32 16.16 -34.78 -24.57
CA GLY A 32 16.68 -35.95 -23.86
C GLY A 32 15.93 -37.22 -24.26
N ARG A 33 16.32 -38.40 -23.74
CA ARG A 33 15.57 -39.65 -23.95
C ARG A 33 14.25 -39.57 -23.18
N PHE A 34 13.18 -39.26 -23.90
CA PHE A 34 11.83 -39.16 -23.34
C PHE A 34 11.20 -40.56 -23.19
N ARG A 35 10.74 -40.92 -22.00
CA ARG A 35 9.80 -42.03 -21.82
C ARG A 35 8.45 -41.45 -21.43
N SER A 36 7.55 -41.33 -22.41
CA SER A 36 6.14 -41.09 -22.15
C SER A 36 5.55 -42.32 -21.47
N LEU A 37 4.94 -42.16 -20.29
CA LEU A 37 4.18 -43.21 -19.61
C LEU A 37 2.71 -43.26 -20.04
N ASN A 38 2.28 -42.41 -20.99
CA ASN A 38 1.04 -42.67 -21.72
C ASN A 38 1.26 -43.91 -22.58
N ARG A 39 0.71 -45.04 -22.13
CA ARG A 39 0.84 -46.38 -22.73
C ARG A 39 0.39 -46.48 -24.19
N ASP A 40 -0.23 -45.43 -24.74
CA ASP A 40 -0.72 -45.40 -26.12
C ASP A 40 0.23 -44.71 -27.12
N TYR A 41 1.43 -44.28 -26.71
CA TYR A 41 2.33 -43.60 -27.63
C TYR A 41 3.80 -44.00 -27.46
N VAL A 42 4.27 -44.88 -28.34
CA VAL A 42 5.68 -45.25 -28.51
C VAL A 42 6.20 -44.53 -29.76
N PRO A 43 7.06 -43.50 -29.65
CA PRO A 43 7.70 -42.92 -30.81
C PRO A 43 8.84 -43.84 -31.26
N SER A 44 8.87 -44.20 -32.54
CA SER A 44 10.00 -44.87 -33.18
C SER A 44 11.20 -43.91 -33.31
N GLU A 45 12.40 -44.48 -33.41
CA GLU A 45 13.73 -43.83 -33.29
C GLU A 45 14.03 -42.67 -34.26
N GLU A 46 13.14 -42.33 -35.20
CA GLU A 46 13.31 -41.18 -36.11
C GLU A 46 12.70 -39.85 -35.60
N SER A 47 12.11 -39.82 -34.41
CA SER A 47 11.35 -38.66 -33.94
C SER A 47 12.21 -37.61 -33.21
N ARG A 48 13.09 -36.92 -33.96
CA ARG A 48 13.58 -35.57 -33.60
C ARG A 48 12.52 -34.47 -33.87
N THR A 49 11.29 -34.86 -34.19
CA THR A 49 10.19 -33.98 -34.56
C THR A 49 9.24 -33.74 -33.39
N LYS A 50 9.22 -32.48 -32.93
CA LYS A 50 8.16 -31.77 -32.18
C LYS A 50 6.98 -32.67 -31.75
N THR A 51 7.05 -33.21 -30.54
CA THR A 51 5.91 -33.91 -29.92
C THR A 51 5.03 -32.90 -29.21
N ARG A 52 3.95 -32.44 -29.85
CA ARG A 52 2.89 -31.66 -29.20
C ARG A 52 1.93 -32.67 -28.56
N SER A 53 1.97 -32.80 -27.23
CA SER A 53 0.98 -33.59 -26.49
C SER A 53 -0.01 -32.61 -25.86
N GLU A 54 -1.25 -32.61 -26.35
CA GLU A 54 -2.37 -31.93 -25.69
C GLU A 54 -3.03 -32.94 -24.76
N SER A 55 -2.65 -32.95 -23.48
CA SER A 55 -3.27 -33.82 -22.47
C SER A 55 -4.06 -33.00 -21.46
N ARG A 56 -5.33 -33.34 -21.26
CA ARG A 56 -6.11 -32.96 -20.06
C ARG A 56 -5.73 -33.91 -18.92
N GLY A 57 -5.27 -33.41 -17.78
CA GLY A 57 -4.99 -34.21 -16.58
C GLY A 57 -3.59 -34.06 -15.98
N THR A 58 -3.16 -35.08 -15.24
CA THR A 58 -1.81 -35.18 -14.67
C THR A 58 -0.80 -35.56 -15.75
N PHE A 59 0.22 -34.72 -15.91
CA PHE A 59 1.35 -34.92 -16.81
C PHE A 59 2.58 -35.31 -15.99
N LEU A 60 3.30 -36.34 -16.42
CA LEU A 60 4.57 -36.76 -15.83
C LEU A 60 5.65 -36.67 -16.91
N ALA A 61 6.65 -35.81 -16.72
CA ALA A 61 7.91 -35.85 -17.45
C ALA A 61 8.99 -36.43 -16.55
N THR A 62 9.72 -37.41 -17.05
CA THR A 62 10.95 -37.90 -16.43
C THR A 62 12.05 -37.83 -17.47
N GLY A 63 13.27 -37.52 -17.03
CA GLY A 63 14.42 -37.48 -17.92
C GLY A 63 15.72 -37.52 -17.14
N SER A 64 16.81 -37.74 -17.87
CA SER A 64 18.16 -37.76 -17.33
C SER A 64 19.04 -36.84 -18.15
N PHE A 65 19.94 -36.12 -17.47
CA PHE A 65 20.95 -35.24 -18.07
C PHE A 65 22.32 -35.48 -17.43
N GLU A 66 23.36 -34.90 -18.04
CA GLU A 66 24.72 -34.97 -17.51
C GLU A 66 24.77 -34.18 -16.17
N GLY A 67 24.63 -34.89 -15.05
CA GLY A 67 24.58 -34.30 -13.70
C GLY A 67 23.36 -34.70 -12.85
N GLY A 68 22.38 -35.45 -13.37
CA GLY A 68 21.27 -35.95 -12.56
C GLY A 68 20.03 -36.46 -13.30
N ASP A 69 19.10 -37.04 -12.54
CA ASP A 69 17.77 -37.43 -12.98
C ASP A 69 16.74 -36.39 -12.53
N TYR A 70 15.69 -36.18 -13.32
CA TYR A 70 14.56 -35.36 -12.94
C TYR A 70 13.22 -36.06 -13.19
N SER A 71 12.27 -35.69 -12.35
CA SER A 71 10.86 -36.06 -12.38
C SER A 71 10.05 -34.77 -12.22
N LEU A 72 9.07 -34.56 -13.09
CA LEU A 72 8.17 -33.42 -13.07
C LEU A 72 6.75 -33.93 -13.24
N VAL A 73 5.90 -33.59 -12.29
CA VAL A 73 4.46 -33.82 -12.32
C VAL A 73 3.78 -32.47 -12.48
N ALA A 74 3.06 -32.25 -13.57
CA ALA A 74 2.19 -31.10 -13.73
C ALA A 74 0.73 -31.57 -13.67
N GLU A 75 -0.08 -30.97 -12.81
CA GLU A 75 -1.48 -31.30 -12.61
C GLU A 75 -2.35 -30.05 -12.80
N THR A 76 -3.29 -30.10 -13.74
CA THR A 76 -4.35 -29.09 -13.82
C THR A 76 -5.30 -29.22 -12.63
N THR A 77 -5.49 -28.13 -11.90
CA THR A 77 -6.43 -28.02 -10.78
C THR A 77 -7.65 -27.20 -11.19
N GLU A 78 -8.67 -27.10 -10.33
CA GLU A 78 -9.82 -26.21 -10.57
C GLU A 78 -9.42 -24.73 -10.70
N ARG A 79 -8.27 -24.34 -10.16
CA ARG A 79 -7.81 -22.93 -10.07
C ARG A 79 -6.55 -22.63 -10.89
N GLY A 80 -6.05 -23.60 -11.65
CA GLY A 80 -4.84 -23.41 -12.47
C GLY A 80 -4.01 -24.68 -12.63
N LEU A 81 -2.72 -24.59 -12.35
CA LEU A 81 -1.74 -25.67 -12.54
C LEU A 81 -0.85 -25.82 -11.32
N LYS A 82 -0.66 -27.05 -10.85
CA LYS A 82 0.36 -27.42 -9.87
C LYS A 82 1.49 -28.13 -10.60
N ILE A 83 2.72 -27.66 -10.45
CA ILE A 83 3.92 -28.34 -10.97
C ILE A 83 4.75 -28.77 -9.77
N ALA A 84 4.82 -30.07 -9.52
CA ALA A 84 5.76 -30.66 -8.58
C ALA A 84 6.93 -31.27 -9.33
N GLY A 85 8.12 -31.23 -8.76
CA GLY A 85 9.27 -31.90 -9.34
C GLY A 85 10.17 -32.50 -8.30
N GLN A 86 10.89 -33.55 -8.66
CA GLN A 86 12.01 -34.08 -7.91
C GLN A 86 13.23 -34.09 -8.82
N ILE A 87 14.35 -33.63 -8.29
CA ILE A 87 15.60 -33.62 -9.04
C ILE A 87 16.67 -34.28 -8.18
N ALA A 88 17.20 -35.38 -8.69
CA ALA A 88 18.33 -36.08 -8.12
C ALA A 88 19.58 -35.64 -8.89
N SER A 89 20.18 -34.53 -8.48
CA SER A 89 21.45 -34.04 -9.03
C SER A 89 22.55 -34.07 -7.97
N GLN A 90 23.77 -34.44 -8.38
CA GLN A 90 24.95 -34.40 -7.51
C GLN A 90 25.65 -33.03 -7.50
N ASP A 91 25.42 -32.17 -8.52
CA ASP A 91 26.20 -30.93 -8.70
C ASP A 91 25.46 -29.75 -9.40
N ALA A 92 24.17 -29.87 -9.76
CA ALA A 92 23.48 -28.84 -10.55
C ALA A 92 22.62 -27.90 -9.69
N ALA A 93 22.97 -26.61 -9.67
CA ALA A 93 22.06 -25.54 -9.30
C ALA A 93 21.04 -25.33 -10.42
N ILE A 94 19.86 -25.94 -10.31
CA ILE A 94 18.86 -25.89 -11.36
C ILE A 94 18.11 -24.57 -11.27
N ARG A 95 18.00 -23.88 -12.40
CA ARG A 95 17.24 -22.63 -12.51
C ARG A 95 16.04 -22.85 -13.41
N LEU A 96 14.89 -22.39 -12.94
CA LEU A 96 13.68 -22.28 -13.75
C LEU A 96 13.64 -20.88 -14.37
N GLY A 97 13.73 -20.82 -15.70
CA GLY A 97 13.68 -19.60 -16.48
C GLY A 97 12.28 -19.36 -17.05
N LEU A 98 11.56 -18.34 -16.61
CA LEU A 98 10.28 -17.92 -17.21
C LEU A 98 10.54 -16.82 -18.23
N ALA A 99 10.31 -17.08 -19.51
CA ALA A 99 10.31 -16.03 -20.53
C ALA A 99 8.99 -15.24 -20.47
N ILE A 100 9.08 -13.96 -20.16
CA ILE A 100 7.95 -13.04 -20.07
C ILE A 100 8.10 -11.90 -21.06
N ASP A 101 6.97 -11.41 -21.57
CA ASP A 101 6.93 -10.17 -22.34
C ASP A 101 7.34 -9.01 -21.42
N PRO A 102 8.37 -8.21 -21.77
CA PRO A 102 8.87 -7.13 -20.92
C PRO A 102 7.83 -6.04 -20.64
N THR A 103 6.75 -5.97 -21.43
CA THR A 103 5.65 -5.02 -21.20
C THR A 103 4.65 -5.49 -20.14
N LEU A 104 4.70 -6.77 -19.74
CA LEU A 104 3.87 -7.29 -18.65
C LEU A 104 4.46 -6.87 -17.31
N GLY A 105 3.65 -6.21 -16.48
CA GLY A 105 4.04 -5.86 -15.13
C GLY A 105 4.43 -7.09 -14.31
N LEU A 106 5.50 -7.00 -13.54
CA LEU A 106 5.95 -8.04 -12.63
C LEU A 106 5.89 -7.54 -11.19
N VAL A 107 5.30 -8.35 -10.31
CA VAL A 107 5.22 -8.09 -8.87
C VAL A 107 5.76 -9.28 -8.10
N THR A 108 6.57 -9.03 -7.08
CA THR A 108 7.00 -10.04 -6.11
C THR A 108 6.36 -9.74 -4.75
N VAL A 109 5.97 -10.77 -4.02
CA VAL A 109 5.50 -10.65 -2.64
C VAL A 109 6.52 -11.33 -1.74
N ALA A 110 7.06 -10.60 -0.76
CA ALA A 110 7.89 -11.14 0.31
C ALA A 110 7.45 -10.49 1.62
N ASP A 111 7.37 -11.28 2.70
CA ASP A 111 6.88 -10.83 4.02
C ASP A 111 5.52 -10.11 3.97
N GLY A 112 4.64 -10.54 3.05
CA GLY A 112 3.33 -9.91 2.82
C GLY A 112 3.37 -8.57 2.07
N VAL A 113 4.55 -8.10 1.68
CA VAL A 113 4.73 -6.83 0.96
C VAL A 113 4.93 -7.07 -0.53
N ALA A 114 3.96 -6.59 -1.31
CA ALA A 114 4.02 -6.58 -2.77
C ALA A 114 4.96 -5.47 -3.27
N GLN A 115 5.93 -5.82 -4.11
CA GLN A 115 6.84 -4.90 -4.78
C GLN A 115 6.80 -5.11 -6.27
N ARG A 116 6.52 -4.03 -7.01
CA ARG A 116 6.56 -4.00 -8.47
C ARG A 116 7.98 -3.78 -8.95
N HIS A 117 8.33 -4.47 -10.03
CA HIS A 117 9.61 -4.33 -10.71
C HIS A 117 9.38 -3.89 -12.16
N LEU A 118 10.13 -2.87 -12.58
CA LEU A 118 10.12 -2.32 -13.95
C LEU A 118 11.48 -2.53 -14.64
N GLU A 119 12.48 -2.90 -13.87
CA GLU A 119 13.87 -3.09 -14.29
C GLU A 119 14.36 -4.43 -13.73
N ASP A 120 15.57 -4.82 -14.13
CA ASP A 120 16.23 -6.00 -13.60
C ASP A 120 16.35 -5.91 -12.08
N PHE A 121 16.08 -7.03 -11.40
CA PHE A 121 16.10 -7.09 -9.95
C PHE A 121 16.53 -8.46 -9.45
N GLU A 122 17.02 -8.50 -8.22
CA GLU A 122 17.19 -9.71 -7.44
C GLU A 122 16.52 -9.48 -6.07
N ARG A 123 15.67 -10.42 -5.65
CA ARG A 123 14.95 -10.34 -4.36
C ARG A 123 14.94 -11.71 -3.70
N GLU A 124 15.36 -11.77 -2.45
CA GLU A 124 15.27 -12.99 -1.63
C GLU A 124 13.94 -13.07 -0.89
N GLY A 125 13.61 -14.27 -0.40
CA GLY A 125 12.45 -14.49 0.48
C GLY A 125 11.08 -14.33 -0.20
N VAL A 126 11.01 -14.42 -1.53
CA VAL A 126 9.75 -14.23 -2.26
C VAL A 126 8.84 -15.44 -2.07
N THR A 127 7.61 -15.20 -1.65
CA THR A 127 6.57 -16.22 -1.46
C THR A 127 5.62 -16.27 -2.64
N GLU A 128 5.46 -15.17 -3.39
CA GLU A 128 4.65 -15.12 -4.60
C GLU A 128 5.27 -14.27 -5.70
N LEU A 129 5.11 -14.70 -6.94
CA LEU A 129 5.46 -13.96 -8.15
C LEU A 129 4.19 -13.78 -8.99
N VAL A 130 3.83 -12.53 -9.30
CA VAL A 130 2.71 -12.20 -10.17
C VAL A 130 3.21 -11.60 -11.48
N LEU A 131 2.76 -12.16 -12.59
CA LEU A 131 3.13 -11.78 -13.95
C LEU A 131 1.90 -11.28 -14.71
N GLY A 132 1.99 -10.09 -15.29
CA GLY A 132 0.91 -9.44 -16.05
C GLY A 132 -0.12 -8.72 -15.17
N SER A 133 -1.26 -8.37 -15.76
CA SER A 133 -2.34 -7.65 -15.09
C SER A 133 -3.73 -8.13 -15.52
N GLY A 134 -4.74 -7.84 -14.70
CA GLY A 134 -6.14 -8.14 -15.04
C GLY A 134 -6.44 -9.64 -15.15
N TYR A 135 -7.42 -9.97 -15.99
CA TYR A 135 -7.78 -11.36 -16.33
C TYR A 135 -6.65 -12.13 -17.05
N ARG A 136 -5.57 -11.44 -17.44
CA ARG A 136 -4.41 -11.98 -18.13
C ARG A 136 -3.21 -12.23 -17.21
N GLY A 137 -3.33 -11.88 -15.91
CA GLY A 137 -2.28 -12.14 -14.94
C GLY A 137 -2.11 -13.63 -14.62
N MET A 138 -0.97 -13.96 -14.05
CA MET A 138 -0.62 -15.28 -13.54
C MET A 138 0.08 -15.11 -12.19
N ARG A 139 -0.36 -15.83 -11.16
CA ARG A 139 0.33 -15.88 -9.86
C ARG A 139 1.05 -17.22 -9.73
N ILE A 140 2.31 -17.18 -9.34
CA ILE A 140 3.14 -18.33 -9.00
C ILE A 140 3.41 -18.24 -7.50
N ALA A 141 2.81 -19.12 -6.71
CA ALA A 141 3.08 -19.24 -5.29
C ALA A 141 4.16 -20.29 -5.05
N PHE A 142 5.09 -19.96 -4.15
CA PHE A 142 6.19 -20.84 -3.75
C PHE A 142 5.86 -21.48 -2.39
N SER A 143 6.12 -22.77 -2.26
CA SER A 143 5.91 -23.49 -0.99
C SER A 143 6.88 -23.05 0.12
N GLU A 144 8.03 -22.49 -0.28
CA GLU A 144 9.06 -21.94 0.61
C GLU A 144 9.55 -20.59 0.05
N PRO A 145 9.98 -19.65 0.91
CA PRO A 145 10.55 -18.38 0.45
C PRO A 145 11.71 -18.62 -0.51
N THR A 146 11.60 -18.11 -1.73
CA THR A 146 12.51 -18.43 -2.85
C THR A 146 13.21 -17.16 -3.36
N PRO A 147 14.50 -17.21 -3.72
CA PRO A 147 15.15 -16.11 -4.42
C PRO A 147 14.56 -15.95 -5.83
N VAL A 148 14.29 -14.71 -6.25
CA VAL A 148 13.78 -14.41 -7.59
C VAL A 148 14.65 -13.36 -8.22
N ALA A 149 15.16 -13.63 -9.41
CA ALA A 149 15.87 -12.67 -10.21
C ALA A 149 15.14 -12.43 -11.54
N LEU A 150 15.10 -11.19 -12.01
CA LEU A 150 14.68 -10.84 -13.37
C LEU A 150 15.90 -10.32 -14.13
N LEU A 151 16.18 -10.94 -15.26
CA LEU A 151 17.22 -10.51 -16.18
C LEU A 151 16.60 -10.18 -17.53
N THR A 152 16.83 -8.97 -18.03
CA THR A 152 16.34 -8.53 -19.33
C THR A 152 17.47 -8.55 -20.33
N ASP A 153 17.43 -9.49 -21.29
CA ASP A 153 18.44 -9.61 -22.34
C ASP A 153 17.76 -9.69 -23.73
N GLY A 154 18.20 -8.84 -24.66
CA GLY A 154 17.75 -8.89 -26.06
C GLY A 154 16.25 -8.71 -26.30
N GLY A 155 15.51 -8.04 -25.40
CA GLY A 155 14.06 -7.82 -25.51
C GLY A 155 13.18 -8.94 -24.94
N LEU A 156 13.77 -9.92 -24.26
CA LEU A 156 13.08 -10.95 -23.49
C LEU A 156 13.48 -10.83 -22.02
N SER A 157 12.50 -10.70 -21.12
CA SER A 157 12.76 -10.75 -19.69
C SER A 157 12.67 -12.21 -19.22
N ARG A 158 13.68 -12.64 -18.46
CA ARG A 158 13.79 -13.99 -17.90
C ARG A 158 13.71 -13.90 -16.38
N VAL A 159 12.69 -14.52 -15.80
CA VAL A 159 12.66 -14.74 -14.35
C VAL A 159 13.45 -16.00 -14.05
N LEU A 160 14.51 -15.90 -13.26
CA LEU A 160 15.27 -17.03 -12.75
C LEU A 160 14.81 -17.36 -11.34
N LEU A 161 14.38 -18.61 -11.15
CA LEU A 161 14.06 -19.19 -9.85
C LEU A 161 15.09 -20.31 -9.58
N PRO A 162 16.01 -20.16 -8.62
CA PRO A 162 16.90 -21.23 -8.25
C PRO A 162 16.06 -22.31 -7.54
N LEU A 163 16.01 -23.49 -8.13
CA LEU A 163 15.29 -24.67 -7.63
C LEU A 163 16.12 -25.52 -6.66
N VAL A 164 17.30 -25.06 -6.19
CA VAL A 164 18.23 -25.92 -5.44
C VAL A 164 18.99 -25.20 -4.33
N ALA A 165 19.17 -25.90 -3.20
CA ALA A 165 20.41 -25.85 -2.40
C ALA A 165 20.79 -27.26 -1.92
N GLU A 166 22.08 -27.59 -2.10
CA GLU A 166 22.86 -28.80 -1.77
C GLU A 166 22.25 -29.89 -0.87
N GLY A 167 22.34 -31.14 -1.32
CA GLY A 167 22.02 -32.35 -0.55
C GLY A 167 20.92 -33.19 -1.18
N ALA A 168 21.08 -34.53 -1.08
CA ALA A 168 20.30 -35.55 -1.78
C ALA A 168 18.77 -35.33 -1.72
N GLU A 169 18.16 -35.40 -2.90
CA GLU A 169 16.71 -35.50 -3.18
C GLU A 169 15.82 -34.52 -2.40
N ARG A 170 15.57 -33.33 -2.98
CA ARG A 170 14.44 -32.49 -2.56
C ARG A 170 13.51 -32.19 -3.72
N GLY A 171 12.21 -32.26 -3.42
CA GLY A 171 11.17 -31.89 -4.36
C GLY A 171 10.82 -30.41 -4.27
N PHE A 172 10.31 -29.83 -5.35
CA PHE A 172 9.74 -28.49 -5.38
C PHE A 172 8.26 -28.55 -5.77
N GLU A 173 7.48 -27.56 -5.35
CA GLU A 173 6.09 -27.37 -5.78
C GLU A 173 5.86 -25.91 -6.20
N LEU A 174 5.40 -25.71 -7.43
CA LEU A 174 4.97 -24.44 -7.97
C LEU A 174 3.46 -24.49 -8.18
N GLN A 175 2.73 -23.56 -7.54
CA GLN A 175 1.31 -23.40 -7.80
C GLN A 175 1.08 -22.19 -8.68
N ILE A 176 0.62 -22.43 -9.91
CA ILE A 176 0.28 -21.43 -10.90
C ILE A 176 -1.23 -21.23 -10.87
N GLN A 177 -1.68 -20.14 -10.28
CA GLN A 177 -3.08 -19.76 -10.31
C GLN A 177 -3.38 -18.99 -11.61
N LEU A 178 -4.40 -19.44 -12.32
CA LEU A 178 -4.89 -18.83 -13.56
C LEU A 178 -6.35 -18.47 -13.35
N ASP A 179 -6.67 -17.21 -13.60
CA ASP A 179 -7.97 -16.57 -13.34
C ASP A 179 -8.14 -16.01 -11.91
N PHE A 180 -8.45 -14.72 -11.85
CA PHE A 180 -8.66 -13.93 -10.64
C PHE A 180 -10.15 -13.59 -10.47
N ALA A 181 -11.09 -14.31 -11.08
CA ALA A 181 -12.51 -13.92 -11.06
C ALA A 181 -13.07 -13.68 -9.65
N ALA A 182 -12.70 -14.52 -8.67
CA ALA A 182 -13.08 -14.34 -7.27
C ALA A 182 -12.41 -13.09 -6.65
N GLU A 183 -11.14 -12.88 -6.92
CA GLU A 183 -10.36 -11.72 -6.44
C GLU A 183 -10.78 -10.41 -7.13
N ALA A 184 -11.30 -10.48 -8.35
CA ALA A 184 -11.89 -9.35 -9.06
C ALA A 184 -13.22 -8.93 -8.42
N GLY A 185 -14.01 -9.89 -7.94
CA GLY A 185 -15.20 -9.62 -7.15
C GLY A 185 -14.86 -8.96 -5.81
N GLU A 186 -13.87 -9.51 -5.09
CA GLU A 186 -13.38 -8.95 -3.83
C GLU A 186 -12.81 -7.53 -4.02
N LEU A 187 -11.99 -7.31 -5.05
CA LEU A 187 -11.46 -5.99 -5.37
C LEU A 187 -12.56 -4.97 -5.69
N THR A 188 -13.60 -5.39 -6.41
CA THR A 188 -14.74 -4.53 -6.74
C THR A 188 -15.51 -4.15 -5.48
N ASP A 189 -15.73 -5.11 -4.57
CA ASP A 189 -16.37 -4.86 -3.27
C ASP A 189 -15.53 -3.89 -2.42
N LEU A 190 -14.24 -4.15 -2.27
CA LEU A 190 -13.31 -3.30 -1.52
C LEU A 190 -13.28 -1.87 -2.08
N ASN A 191 -13.18 -1.71 -3.39
CA ASN A 191 -13.16 -0.39 -4.02
C ASN A 191 -14.49 0.34 -3.84
N THR A 192 -15.62 -0.38 -3.91
CA THR A 192 -16.95 0.19 -3.66
C THR A 192 -17.10 0.65 -2.22
N ARG A 193 -16.63 -0.16 -1.27
CA ARG A 193 -16.62 0.17 0.17
C ARG A 193 -15.71 1.37 0.47
N ALA A 194 -14.51 1.42 -0.11
CA ALA A 194 -13.59 2.54 0.04
C ALA A 194 -14.20 3.84 -0.48
N SER A 195 -14.79 3.82 -1.68
CA SER A 195 -15.45 4.98 -2.27
C SER A 195 -16.66 5.43 -1.45
N ARG A 196 -17.46 4.50 -0.92
CA ARG A 196 -18.60 4.82 -0.04
C ARG A 196 -18.14 5.45 1.27
N ALA A 197 -17.13 4.87 1.93
CA ALA A 197 -16.54 5.41 3.14
C ALA A 197 -16.03 6.85 2.93
N GLN A 198 -15.39 7.11 1.78
CA GLN A 198 -14.90 8.44 1.42
C GLN A 198 -16.03 9.44 1.12
N VAL A 199 -16.95 9.10 0.22
CA VAL A 199 -17.89 10.06 -0.38
C VAL A 199 -19.18 10.21 0.42
N VAL A 200 -19.73 9.08 0.90
CA VAL A 200 -21.05 9.04 1.55
C VAL A 200 -20.89 9.21 3.05
N ASP A 201 -20.06 8.37 3.66
CA ASP A 201 -19.97 8.30 5.12
C ASP A 201 -18.95 9.31 5.68
N GLN A 202 -18.10 9.89 4.82
CA GLN A 202 -16.99 10.78 5.20
C GLN A 202 -16.08 10.19 6.29
N ASN A 203 -15.97 8.86 6.32
CA ASN A 203 -15.06 8.10 7.16
C ASN A 203 -13.74 7.87 6.40
N PHE A 204 -12.90 8.89 6.40
CA PHE A 204 -11.62 8.89 5.68
C PHE A 204 -10.63 7.88 6.25
N GLY A 205 -10.64 7.63 7.56
CA GLY A 205 -9.79 6.61 8.19
C GLY A 205 -10.07 5.22 7.63
N GLU A 206 -11.35 4.83 7.56
CA GLU A 206 -11.75 3.57 6.94
C GLU A 206 -11.43 3.54 5.43
N ALA A 207 -11.68 4.63 4.71
CA ALA A 207 -11.36 4.71 3.29
C ALA A 207 -9.85 4.53 3.02
N MET A 208 -8.99 5.19 3.80
CA MET A 208 -7.53 5.05 3.69
C MET A 208 -7.09 3.61 3.94
N ARG A 209 -7.59 2.96 5.01
CA ARG A 209 -7.29 1.56 5.31
C ARG A 209 -7.69 0.63 4.17
N LEU A 210 -8.88 0.84 3.58
CA LEU A 210 -9.36 0.02 2.46
C LEU A 210 -8.54 0.28 1.18
N TYR A 211 -8.13 1.51 0.89
CA TYR A 211 -7.25 1.80 -0.24
C TYR A 211 -5.85 1.21 -0.06
N GLU A 212 -5.28 1.27 1.14
CA GLU A 212 -4.03 0.60 1.46
C GLU A 212 -4.14 -0.93 1.30
N GLU A 213 -5.26 -1.52 1.74
CA GLU A 213 -5.55 -2.94 1.52
C GLU A 213 -5.61 -3.29 0.02
N ILE A 214 -6.23 -2.44 -0.81
CA ILE A 214 -6.27 -2.60 -2.26
C ILE A 214 -4.86 -2.56 -2.87
N VAL A 215 -4.04 -1.57 -2.49
CA VAL A 215 -2.67 -1.40 -2.99
C VAL A 215 -1.81 -2.61 -2.62
N ASN A 216 -1.91 -3.09 -1.39
CA ASN A 216 -1.08 -4.18 -0.88
C ASN A 216 -1.51 -5.55 -1.43
N ARG A 217 -2.81 -5.85 -1.45
CA ARG A 217 -3.33 -7.18 -1.82
C ARG A 217 -3.57 -7.35 -3.33
N PHE A 218 -3.88 -6.28 -4.05
CA PHE A 218 -4.32 -6.34 -5.45
C PHE A 218 -3.43 -5.54 -6.41
N SER A 219 -2.14 -5.43 -6.09
CA SER A 219 -1.11 -4.78 -6.92
C SER A 219 -1.03 -5.27 -8.37
N PHE A 220 -1.59 -6.44 -8.67
CA PHE A 220 -1.70 -7.00 -10.03
C PHE A 220 -2.80 -6.34 -10.90
N ARG A 221 -3.73 -5.60 -10.30
CA ARG A 221 -4.73 -4.77 -11.00
C ARG A 221 -4.29 -3.31 -11.01
N GLN A 222 -3.25 -3.02 -11.80
CA GLN A 222 -2.63 -1.69 -11.88
C GLN A 222 -3.64 -0.56 -12.04
N ASP A 223 -4.65 -0.72 -12.90
CA ASP A 223 -5.69 0.28 -13.14
C ASP A 223 -6.45 0.70 -11.88
N ILE A 224 -6.63 -0.23 -10.93
CA ILE A 224 -7.35 0.01 -9.68
C ILE A 224 -6.39 0.32 -8.54
N ALA A 225 -5.25 -0.39 -8.46
CA ALA A 225 -4.23 -0.15 -7.45
C ALA A 225 -3.61 1.26 -7.58
N ASP A 226 -3.32 1.72 -8.79
CA ASP A 226 -2.77 3.06 -9.02
C ASP A 226 -3.80 4.14 -8.62
N ARG A 227 -5.08 3.94 -8.96
CA ARG A 227 -6.17 4.83 -8.51
C ARG A 227 -6.34 4.83 -7.01
N ALA A 228 -6.25 3.67 -6.35
CA ALA A 228 -6.33 3.56 -4.90
C ALA A 228 -5.17 4.30 -4.23
N ALA A 229 -3.95 4.16 -4.75
CA ALA A 229 -2.77 4.89 -4.27
C ALA A 229 -2.93 6.42 -4.46
N GLU A 230 -3.45 6.86 -5.60
CA GLU A 230 -3.77 8.28 -5.82
C GLU A 230 -4.80 8.81 -4.82
N GLN A 231 -5.89 8.07 -4.57
CA GLN A 231 -6.90 8.47 -3.59
C GLN A 231 -6.35 8.48 -2.16
N LEU A 232 -5.53 7.50 -1.80
CA LEU A 232 -4.85 7.44 -0.51
C LEU A 232 -3.99 8.68 -0.29
N GLU A 233 -3.20 9.08 -1.29
CA GLU A 233 -2.35 10.26 -1.22
C GLU A 233 -3.15 11.57 -1.15
N VAL A 234 -4.27 11.67 -1.88
CA VAL A 234 -5.17 12.83 -1.79
C VAL A 234 -5.75 12.97 -0.37
N LEU A 235 -6.23 11.87 0.21
CA LEU A 235 -6.78 11.88 1.57
C LEU A 235 -5.71 12.22 2.61
N ARG A 236 -4.51 11.65 2.47
CA ARG A 236 -3.38 11.93 3.36
C ARG A 236 -3.01 13.41 3.34
N LYS A 237 -2.77 13.99 2.15
CA LYS A 237 -2.45 15.43 2.01
C LYS A 237 -3.56 16.33 2.55
N ALA A 238 -4.82 15.97 2.30
CA ALA A 238 -5.95 16.75 2.81
C ALA A 238 -6.06 16.72 4.35
N GLY A 239 -5.71 15.58 4.98
CA GLY A 239 -5.66 15.45 6.43
C GLY A 239 -4.46 16.19 7.03
N GLU A 240 -3.27 16.03 6.46
CA GLU A 240 -2.05 16.76 6.85
C GLU A 240 -2.25 18.28 6.79
N ALA A 241 -2.80 18.80 5.69
CA ALA A 241 -3.09 20.23 5.56
C ALA A 241 -4.08 20.75 6.62
N LYS A 242 -5.08 19.94 7.01
CA LYS A 242 -6.01 20.31 8.10
C LYS A 242 -5.32 20.29 9.46
N ALA A 243 -4.47 19.30 9.71
CA ALA A 243 -3.68 19.23 10.94
C ALA A 243 -2.73 20.43 11.06
N GLU A 244 -2.08 20.84 9.97
CA GLU A 244 -1.23 22.04 9.93
C GLU A 244 -2.02 23.32 10.28
N LEU A 245 -3.21 23.51 9.70
CA LEU A 245 -4.06 24.66 10.01
C LEU A 245 -4.49 24.69 11.49
N LEU A 246 -4.88 23.54 12.04
CA LEU A 246 -5.26 23.43 13.45
C LEU A 246 -4.05 23.58 14.38
N SER A 247 -2.87 23.12 13.97
CA SER A 247 -1.63 23.34 14.71
C SER A 247 -1.27 24.81 14.77
N ALA A 248 -1.34 25.52 13.63
CA ALA A 248 -1.06 26.96 13.58
C ALA A 248 -2.03 27.76 14.47
N ARG A 249 -3.32 27.38 14.48
CA ARG A 249 -4.30 27.97 15.39
C ARG A 249 -3.98 27.67 16.87
N ALA A 250 -3.55 26.45 17.18
CA ALA A 250 -3.11 26.11 18.53
C ALA A 250 -1.87 26.91 18.95
N ASP A 251 -0.90 27.09 18.05
CA ASP A 251 0.30 27.90 18.28
C ASP A 251 -0.06 29.37 18.53
N GLU A 252 -0.96 29.93 17.72
CA GLU A 252 -1.47 31.28 17.90
C GLU A 252 -2.16 31.46 19.26
N MET A 253 -3.03 30.51 19.63
CA MET A 253 -3.70 30.50 20.93
C MET A 253 -2.70 30.39 22.09
N ILE A 254 -1.66 29.55 21.97
CA ILE A 254 -0.60 29.41 22.99
C ILE A 254 0.23 30.68 23.11
N PHE A 255 0.53 31.32 21.98
CA PHE A 255 1.30 32.56 21.91
C PHE A 255 0.54 33.74 22.52
N PHE A 256 -0.71 33.96 22.09
CA PHE A 256 -1.54 35.05 22.58
C PHE A 256 -2.25 34.73 23.89
N LYS A 257 -2.18 33.49 24.39
CA LYS A 257 -2.83 33.04 25.64
C LYS A 257 -4.36 33.18 25.62
N THR A 258 -5.00 33.03 24.45
CA THR A 258 -6.47 33.18 24.24
C THR A 258 -7.26 31.88 24.51
N PHE A 259 -6.90 31.15 25.56
CA PHE A 259 -7.37 29.78 25.77
C PHE A 259 -8.86 29.68 26.10
N ARG A 260 -9.41 30.56 26.94
CA ARG A 260 -10.80 30.40 27.42
C ARG A 260 -11.81 30.71 26.31
N THR A 261 -11.48 31.59 25.38
CA THR A 261 -12.32 31.89 24.22
C THR A 261 -12.15 30.90 23.07
N GLU A 262 -10.94 30.37 22.85
CA GLU A 262 -10.64 29.59 21.64
C GLU A 262 -10.49 28.08 21.84
N LEU A 263 -10.16 27.59 23.04
CA LEU A 263 -9.86 26.18 23.28
C LEU A 263 -11.06 25.27 23.01
N SER A 264 -12.28 25.69 23.35
CA SER A 264 -13.50 24.92 23.07
C SER A 264 -13.78 24.80 21.57
N GLY A 265 -13.51 25.87 20.81
CA GLY A 265 -13.60 25.87 19.35
C GLY A 265 -12.55 24.96 18.72
N LEU A 266 -11.28 25.09 19.15
CA LEU A 266 -10.19 24.22 18.72
C LEU A 266 -10.50 22.75 19.02
N GLN A 267 -10.97 22.45 20.23
CA GLN A 267 -11.35 21.10 20.63
C GLN A 267 -12.44 20.53 19.71
N ARG A 268 -13.52 21.28 19.47
CA ARG A 268 -14.60 20.84 18.59
C ARG A 268 -14.11 20.53 17.18
N ASP A 269 -13.27 21.40 16.63
CA ASP A 269 -12.76 21.26 15.26
C ASP A 269 -11.76 20.10 15.17
N VAL A 270 -10.88 19.94 16.17
CA VAL A 270 -9.97 18.79 16.29
C VAL A 270 -10.75 17.49 16.37
N GLU A 271 -11.73 17.38 17.28
CA GLU A 271 -12.54 16.18 17.45
C GLU A 271 -13.32 15.84 16.17
N GLN A 272 -13.94 16.83 15.53
CA GLN A 272 -14.68 16.63 14.29
C GLN A 272 -13.79 16.09 13.16
N VAL A 273 -12.55 16.57 13.04
CA VAL A 273 -11.61 16.08 12.01
C VAL A 273 -11.03 14.73 12.41
N ALA A 274 -10.65 14.55 13.68
CA ALA A 274 -10.07 13.31 14.19
C ALA A 274 -11.02 12.12 14.03
N THR A 275 -12.33 12.29 14.30
CA THR A 275 -13.34 11.24 14.05
C THR A 275 -13.38 10.79 12.59
N ARG A 276 -13.16 11.70 11.63
CA ARG A 276 -13.15 11.33 10.20
C ARG A 276 -11.89 10.54 9.82
N TYR A 277 -10.79 10.73 10.54
CA TYR A 277 -9.50 10.08 10.29
C TYR A 277 -9.19 8.99 11.33
N GLU A 278 -10.22 8.47 12.01
CA GLU A 278 -10.06 7.48 13.08
C GLU A 278 -9.21 6.28 12.63
N GLY A 279 -8.31 5.83 13.50
CA GLY A 279 -7.40 4.71 13.21
C GLY A 279 -6.19 5.06 12.33
N THR A 280 -5.92 6.35 12.08
CA THR A 280 -4.74 6.81 11.33
C THR A 280 -3.83 7.69 12.19
N THR A 281 -2.56 7.84 11.77
CA THR A 281 -1.59 8.75 12.39
C THR A 281 -2.03 10.22 12.35
N ILE A 282 -2.91 10.58 11.41
CA ILE A 282 -3.48 11.93 11.31
C ILE A 282 -4.38 12.20 12.52
N ALA A 283 -5.25 11.26 12.91
CA ALA A 283 -6.07 11.41 14.10
C ALA A 283 -5.23 11.55 15.38
N GLU A 284 -4.16 10.76 15.50
CA GLU A 284 -3.21 10.88 16.63
C GLU A 284 -2.56 12.27 16.68
N SER A 285 -2.07 12.77 15.54
CA SER A 285 -1.46 14.10 15.46
C SER A 285 -2.44 15.23 15.85
N LEU A 286 -3.71 15.10 15.48
CA LEU A 286 -4.77 16.04 15.83
C LEU A 286 -5.01 16.08 17.34
N HIS A 287 -5.05 14.93 18.01
CA HIS A 287 -5.18 14.87 19.47
C HIS A 287 -3.95 15.46 20.18
N GLN A 288 -2.75 15.21 19.67
CA GLN A 288 -1.52 15.80 20.22
C GLN A 288 -1.52 17.34 20.16
N ILE A 289 -2.08 17.94 19.10
CA ILE A 289 -2.25 19.39 18.99
C ILE A 289 -3.11 19.94 20.15
N LEU A 290 -4.23 19.27 20.44
CA LEU A 290 -5.15 19.67 21.51
C LEU A 290 -4.52 19.49 22.89
N ASP A 291 -3.84 18.37 23.12
CA ASP A 291 -3.19 18.09 24.41
C ASP A 291 -2.08 19.11 24.69
N ARG A 292 -1.28 19.46 23.68
CA ARG A 292 -0.26 20.51 23.78
C ARG A 292 -0.86 21.86 24.20
N ALA A 293 -1.98 22.24 23.60
CA ALA A 293 -2.71 23.46 23.96
C ALA A 293 -3.24 23.43 25.40
N ARG A 294 -3.82 22.29 25.83
CA ARG A 294 -4.32 22.11 27.21
C ARG A 294 -3.19 22.17 28.24
N SER A 295 -2.09 21.46 28.00
CA SER A 295 -0.94 21.49 28.89
C SER A 295 -0.33 22.89 29.00
N ALA A 296 -0.29 23.65 27.91
CA ALA A 296 0.18 25.04 27.93
C ALA A 296 -0.71 25.96 28.78
N TRP A 297 -2.02 25.71 28.81
CA TRP A 297 -2.96 26.44 29.66
C TRP A 297 -2.80 26.06 31.15
N GLU A 298 -2.73 24.76 31.43
CA GLU A 298 -2.61 24.24 32.80
C GLU A 298 -1.30 24.64 33.47
N ALA A 299 -0.22 24.77 32.70
CA ALA A 299 1.10 25.17 33.20
C ALA A 299 1.18 26.63 33.68
N LEU A 300 0.23 27.50 33.30
CA LEU A 300 0.25 28.91 33.71
C LEU A 300 -0.21 29.06 35.17
N ALA A 301 0.65 29.55 36.05
CA ALA A 301 0.29 29.85 37.44
C ALA A 301 -0.66 31.06 37.55
N ALA A 302 -1.48 31.15 38.60
CA ALA A 302 -2.46 32.24 38.76
C ALA A 302 -1.81 33.65 38.80
N ASP A 303 -0.69 33.79 39.51
CA ASP A 303 0.03 35.07 39.58
C ASP A 303 0.64 35.47 38.23
N GLU A 304 1.19 34.49 37.51
CA GLU A 304 1.72 34.67 36.16
C GLU A 304 0.63 35.09 35.16
N ARG A 305 -0.58 34.50 35.28
CA ARG A 305 -1.74 34.90 34.46
C ARG A 305 -2.11 36.37 34.71
N MET A 306 -2.12 36.82 35.96
CA MET A 306 -2.46 38.21 36.30
C MET A 306 -1.41 39.22 35.78
N GLU A 307 -0.13 38.88 35.85
CA GLU A 307 0.94 39.72 35.30
C GLU A 307 0.87 39.80 33.76
N LEU A 308 0.67 38.66 33.10
CA LEU A 308 0.46 38.61 31.64
C LEU A 308 -0.79 39.38 31.21
N ALA A 309 -1.90 39.25 31.94
CA ALA A 309 -3.13 40.00 31.69
C ALA A 309 -2.87 41.52 31.72
N ARG A 310 -2.11 42.01 32.70
CA ARG A 310 -1.76 43.44 32.78
C ARG A 310 -0.90 43.87 31.57
N ASN A 311 0.10 43.09 31.21
CA ASN A 311 0.98 43.39 30.06
C ASN A 311 0.20 43.38 28.74
N HIS A 312 -0.72 42.43 28.56
CA HIS A 312 -1.58 42.35 27.38
C HIS A 312 -2.55 43.52 27.28
N LEU A 313 -3.15 43.96 28.40
CA LEU A 313 -4.02 45.13 28.43
C LEU A 313 -3.26 46.39 27.96
N LEU A 314 -2.06 46.62 28.48
CA LEU A 314 -1.21 47.74 28.08
C LEU A 314 -0.85 47.67 26.59
N ARG A 315 -0.49 46.48 26.10
CA ARG A 315 -0.12 46.29 24.69
C ARG A 315 -1.31 46.51 23.75
N GLY A 316 -2.50 46.04 24.10
CA GLY A 316 -3.73 46.29 23.35
C GLY A 316 -4.06 47.79 23.30
N GLN A 317 -3.91 48.50 24.43
CA GLN A 317 -4.10 49.95 24.48
C GLN A 317 -3.09 50.72 23.60
N ASP A 318 -1.83 50.28 23.57
CA ASP A 318 -0.79 50.85 22.71
C ASP A 318 -1.13 50.72 21.22
N LEU A 319 -1.64 49.56 20.79
CA LEU A 319 -2.09 49.31 19.42
C LEU A 319 -3.36 50.10 19.02
N MET A 320 -4.03 50.70 20.01
CA MET A 320 -5.20 51.55 19.82
C MET A 320 -4.87 53.04 19.93
N ARG A 321 -3.59 53.40 20.11
CA ARG A 321 -3.17 54.80 20.18
C ARG A 321 -3.26 55.47 18.80
N PRO A 322 -3.52 56.80 18.76
CA PRO A 322 -3.53 57.57 17.52
C PRO A 322 -2.23 57.36 16.72
N GLY A 323 -2.38 56.93 15.46
CA GLY A 323 -1.25 56.72 14.53
C GLY A 323 -0.69 55.30 14.47
N HIS A 324 -1.14 54.34 15.29
CA HIS A 324 -0.69 52.92 15.26
C HIS A 324 -1.87 51.93 15.22
N VAL A 325 -3.05 52.40 14.80
CA VAL A 325 -4.33 51.72 14.95
C VAL A 325 -4.33 50.38 14.21
N SER A 326 -4.25 49.27 14.96
CA SER A 326 -4.47 47.90 14.48
C SER A 326 -5.54 47.24 15.35
N PRO A 327 -6.84 47.50 15.07
CA PRO A 327 -7.92 47.08 15.97
C PRO A 327 -8.05 45.56 16.06
N GLU A 328 -7.73 44.84 14.99
CA GLU A 328 -7.75 43.37 14.96
C GLU A 328 -6.66 42.78 15.87
N ALA A 329 -5.44 43.31 15.83
CA ALA A 329 -4.36 42.88 16.72
C ALA A 329 -4.67 43.27 18.18
N ALA A 330 -5.21 44.47 18.42
CA ALA A 330 -5.61 44.90 19.76
C ALA A 330 -6.72 44.01 20.34
N ARG A 331 -7.67 43.57 19.51
CA ARG A 331 -8.73 42.63 19.90
C ARG A 331 -8.16 41.34 20.51
N ALA A 332 -7.13 40.75 19.89
CA ALA A 332 -6.51 39.53 20.40
C ALA A 332 -5.90 39.73 21.79
N PHE A 333 -5.22 40.85 22.03
CA PHE A 333 -4.69 41.18 23.35
C PHE A 333 -5.78 41.36 24.41
N PHE A 334 -6.90 42.02 24.08
CA PHE A 334 -7.99 42.20 25.04
C PHE A 334 -8.77 40.92 25.33
N LEU A 335 -8.98 40.04 24.33
CA LEU A 335 -9.55 38.71 24.56
C LEU A 335 -8.64 37.87 25.48
N SER A 336 -7.33 37.95 25.29
CA SER A 336 -6.36 37.29 26.17
C SER A 336 -6.44 37.77 27.61
N VAL A 337 -6.65 39.07 27.85
CA VAL A 337 -6.84 39.63 29.20
C VAL A 337 -8.08 39.03 29.87
N GLN A 338 -9.19 38.86 29.13
CA GLN A 338 -10.41 38.24 29.65
C GLN A 338 -10.22 36.76 30.01
N ASP A 339 -9.32 36.07 29.33
CA ASP A 339 -9.00 34.67 29.55
C ASP A 339 -8.04 34.46 30.72
N LEU A 340 -7.08 35.38 30.91
CA LEU A 340 -6.07 35.33 31.95
C LEU A 340 -6.57 35.87 33.31
N ALA A 341 -7.38 36.93 33.30
CA ALA A 341 -7.86 37.59 34.52
C ALA A 341 -9.23 37.03 34.98
N PRO A 342 -9.44 36.82 36.29
CA PRO A 342 -10.73 36.39 36.83
C PRO A 342 -11.87 37.35 36.43
N GLU A 343 -13.05 36.80 36.19
CA GLU A 343 -14.25 37.62 35.98
C GLU A 343 -14.50 38.55 37.17
N GLY A 344 -14.88 39.79 36.89
CA GLY A 344 -15.10 40.83 37.91
C GLY A 344 -13.81 41.44 38.47
N SER A 345 -12.63 41.06 37.98
CA SER A 345 -11.40 41.79 38.25
C SER A 345 -11.31 43.07 37.41
N GLU A 346 -10.60 44.08 37.93
CA GLU A 346 -10.43 45.37 37.24
C GLU A 346 -9.82 45.21 35.84
N LEU A 347 -8.88 44.28 35.66
CA LEU A 347 -8.26 43.99 34.36
C LEU A 347 -9.27 43.39 33.37
N HIS A 348 -10.13 42.48 33.84
CA HIS A 348 -11.15 41.85 33.02
C HIS A 348 -12.20 42.88 32.55
N ASP A 349 -12.66 43.75 33.45
CA ASP A 349 -13.63 44.79 33.13
C ASP A 349 -13.05 45.87 32.19
N ALA A 350 -11.78 46.25 32.40
CA ALA A 350 -11.07 47.16 31.51
C ALA A 350 -10.94 46.59 30.09
N ALA A 351 -10.55 45.33 29.95
CA ALA A 351 -10.46 44.66 28.65
C ALA A 351 -11.83 44.54 27.96
N LYS A 352 -12.90 44.29 28.72
CA LYS A 352 -14.27 44.26 28.20
C LYS A 352 -14.70 45.61 27.63
N SER A 353 -14.36 46.71 28.32
CA SER A 353 -14.63 48.06 27.84
C SER A 353 -13.86 48.37 26.55
N GLU A 354 -12.59 47.98 26.49
CA GLU A 354 -11.75 48.15 25.30
C GLU A 354 -12.21 47.33 24.10
N LEU A 355 -12.69 46.09 24.31
CA LEU A 355 -13.30 45.27 23.26
C LEU A 355 -14.54 45.93 22.65
N ALA A 356 -15.39 46.55 23.46
CA ALA A 356 -16.53 47.30 22.95
C ALA A 356 -16.09 48.49 22.08
N ARG A 357 -15.00 49.17 22.45
CA ARG A 357 -14.40 50.24 21.65
C ARG A 357 -13.83 49.72 20.33
N VAL A 358 -13.13 48.58 20.36
CA VAL A 358 -12.62 47.91 19.15
C VAL A 358 -13.75 47.49 18.21
N ALA A 359 -14.83 46.91 18.75
CA ALA A 359 -16.00 46.51 17.96
C ALA A 359 -16.65 47.70 17.25
N SER A 360 -16.79 48.83 17.94
CA SER A 360 -17.28 50.08 17.35
C SER A 360 -16.40 50.61 16.21
N ILE A 361 -15.09 50.39 16.27
CA ILE A 361 -14.15 50.84 15.22
C ILE A 361 -14.18 49.88 14.01
N LEU A 362 -14.32 48.59 14.26
CA LEU A 362 -14.40 47.56 13.21
C LEU A 362 -15.78 47.48 12.54
N GLY A 363 -16.78 48.21 13.05
CA GLY A 363 -18.13 48.18 12.51
C GLY A 363 -18.88 46.85 12.75
N ALA A 364 -18.40 46.05 13.70
CA ALA A 364 -19.05 44.82 14.13
C ALA A 364 -19.95 45.13 15.33
N ASN A 365 -21.27 45.21 15.09
CA ASN A 365 -22.28 45.22 16.16
C ASN A 365 -22.57 43.80 16.65
#